data_AF-A0A812WQ14-F1
#
_entry.id   AF-A0A812WQ14-F1
#
_cell.length_a   1.000
_cell.length_b   1.000
_cell.length_c   1.000
_cell.angle_alpha   90.00
_cell.angle_beta   90.00
_cell.angle_gamma   90.00
#
_symmetry.space_group_name_H-M   'P 1'
#
loop_
_entity.id
_entity.type
_entity.pdbx_description
1 polymer ?
#
loop_
_entity_poly.entity_id
_entity_poly.type
_entity_poly.pdbx_seq_one_letter_code
_entity_poly.pdbx_strand_id
1 'polypeptide(L)'
;MGCGTSTGERSIGAASPIAPSASTGQRKDETASPEAPSSATLDMVVGCLADDTVSKVAWPSVPSSWRSEPGGNTSNVPVVVLDVGKGMAKVKASFFKLFPCGRFMTVAEFCDDNADLVGRCVLVIHGGTEHSKYIQEAEKHMLTQHLAGGGSLLTIASGSTFCGCNKGCLGLLPFFAHDRRNWNRGTGQVTMALSTFGEACVRSLQTLQDAEGIQSQYFNGPALVPMMGAEYQALGGPLDLECGMGVPFLTYQTEMNECQSKTSLLGMPAVIAGEIKPFGGRFVAVSPNVEVGTSQSSYALIEALISWASMGIESSQLGDSRSRVENIDAPVFDQDALTGTFRDGGALIKLSPASSRLPAIRQLSQEGGFALPEGRRLVLVDLGKGAEQLQEIFGPLVPDAEQRPIVEPKALPSFLRRTDVVLLHGGMANEHAERLGADGRREIRRHLHEGGSVLGICAGAHWLSCRDLPLWGHAFPALPHDNANWRRGVGDVTVSLTGEGQRILGLADLPSLRLRYANGPLLVSWVPEAYNNYQPGRMPESTEPMEDVLIPCASLPTPIAVFSDCQDDRIEGWPSMKGHAAAWAWQSPSEGRAVVLSPHPEYAQTEESRLLFRRLLLWCVR
;
A
#
# COMPACT_ATOMS: atom_id res chain seq x y z
N MET A 1 -12.79 65.98 -21.67
CA MET A 1 -12.87 65.33 -23.01
C MET A 1 -13.06 63.84 -22.71
N GLY A 2 -14.28 63.31 -22.57
CA GLY A 2 -15.32 63.04 -23.59
C GLY A 2 -15.22 61.56 -23.98
N CYS A 3 -15.85 60.63 -23.23
CA CYS A 3 -17.18 60.01 -23.43
C CYS A 3 -17.39 59.26 -24.76
N GLY A 4 -17.89 58.02 -24.69
CA GLY A 4 -18.55 57.35 -25.82
C GLY A 4 -18.79 55.84 -25.67
N THR A 5 -20.00 55.48 -25.22
CA THR A 5 -20.63 54.15 -25.26
C THR A 5 -21.61 54.03 -26.44
N SER A 6 -21.82 52.83 -26.99
CA SER A 6 -23.09 52.31 -27.58
C SER A 6 -22.87 50.83 -27.95
N THR A 7 -23.64 49.81 -27.56
CA THR A 7 -25.08 49.45 -27.68
C THR A 7 -25.61 49.31 -29.10
N GLY A 8 -25.99 48.08 -29.47
CA GLY A 8 -26.79 47.76 -30.65
C GLY A 8 -27.54 46.44 -30.44
N GLU A 9 -28.76 46.53 -29.91
CA GLU A 9 -29.80 45.49 -30.02
C GLU A 9 -30.42 45.52 -31.43
N ARG A 10 -30.86 44.36 -31.92
CA ARG A 10 -32.04 44.24 -32.81
C ARG A 10 -32.66 42.86 -32.71
N SER A 11 -33.97 42.83 -32.93
CA SER A 11 -34.95 41.91 -32.39
C SER A 11 -35.83 41.28 -33.49
N ILE A 12 -36.59 40.27 -33.07
CA ILE A 12 -37.89 39.75 -33.60
C ILE A 12 -37.89 38.84 -34.83
N GLY A 13 -38.58 37.69 -34.71
CA GLY A 13 -39.25 37.02 -35.84
C GLY A 13 -39.67 35.58 -35.58
N ALA A 14 -40.90 35.36 -35.11
CA ALA A 14 -41.54 34.05 -34.95
C ALA A 14 -42.16 33.51 -36.25
N ALA A 15 -42.17 32.18 -36.45
CA ALA A 15 -43.20 31.46 -37.22
C ALA A 15 -43.11 29.92 -37.00
N SER A 16 -44.17 29.34 -36.45
CA SER A 16 -44.65 27.97 -36.75
C SER A 16 -45.41 28.00 -38.09
N PRO A 17 -45.63 26.91 -38.86
CA PRO A 17 -46.53 25.81 -38.40
C PRO A 17 -46.45 24.43 -39.16
N ILE A 18 -47.42 23.56 -38.82
CA ILE A 18 -48.04 22.47 -39.61
C ILE A 18 -47.45 21.05 -39.51
N ALA A 19 -48.29 20.14 -38.97
CA ALA A 19 -48.26 18.68 -39.10
C ALA A 19 -48.84 18.22 -40.45
N PRO A 20 -48.62 16.95 -40.85
CA PRO A 20 -49.81 16.13 -41.09
C PRO A 20 -49.70 14.68 -40.60
N SER A 21 -50.89 14.09 -40.62
CA SER A 21 -51.40 12.85 -40.07
C SER A 21 -51.21 11.57 -40.92
N ALA A 22 -51.21 10.43 -40.22
CA ALA A 22 -51.94 9.17 -40.46
C ALA A 22 -51.67 8.28 -41.71
N SER A 23 -51.39 7.00 -41.46
CA SER A 23 -52.09 5.79 -42.01
C SER A 23 -51.53 4.55 -41.28
N THR A 24 -52.26 3.69 -40.55
CA THR A 24 -53.35 2.70 -40.83
C THR A 24 -52.98 1.45 -41.63
N GLY A 25 -53.15 0.29 -40.97
CA GLY A 25 -53.40 -1.05 -41.56
C GLY A 25 -52.19 -1.99 -41.53
N GLN A 26 -52.26 -3.29 -41.22
CA GLN A 26 -53.36 -4.22 -40.98
C GLN A 26 -52.86 -5.44 -40.16
N ARG A 27 -53.79 -6.05 -39.41
CA ARG A 27 -53.69 -7.38 -38.79
C ARG A 27 -53.79 -8.50 -39.84
N LYS A 28 -53.18 -9.66 -39.55
CA LYS A 28 -53.88 -10.95 -39.69
C LYS A 28 -53.26 -12.05 -38.81
N ASP A 29 -54.12 -12.66 -38.00
CA ASP A 29 -53.92 -13.89 -37.23
C ASP A 29 -53.82 -15.12 -38.16
N GLU A 30 -53.13 -16.19 -37.72
CA GLU A 30 -53.77 -17.43 -37.27
C GLU A 30 -52.81 -18.64 -37.09
N THR A 31 -53.03 -19.31 -35.95
CA THR A 31 -52.99 -20.77 -35.69
C THR A 31 -51.69 -21.51 -35.41
N ALA A 32 -51.80 -22.35 -34.37
CA ALA A 32 -50.78 -23.08 -33.64
C ALA A 32 -50.84 -24.60 -33.90
N SER A 33 -49.72 -25.30 -33.67
CA SER A 33 -49.65 -26.65 -33.05
C SER A 33 -48.18 -27.05 -32.76
N PRO A 34 -47.93 -28.01 -31.86
CA PRO A 34 -46.81 -27.96 -30.92
C PRO A 34 -45.61 -28.84 -31.34
N GLU A 35 -44.38 -28.35 -31.11
CA GLU A 35 -43.16 -29.16 -31.16
C GLU A 35 -42.32 -29.04 -29.88
N ALA A 36 -41.60 -30.13 -29.62
CA ALA A 36 -40.95 -30.55 -28.38
C ALA A 36 -39.76 -29.65 -27.92
N PRO A 37 -39.24 -29.80 -26.69
CA PRO A 37 -38.34 -28.81 -26.10
C PRO A 37 -36.94 -28.90 -26.69
N SER A 38 -36.55 -27.86 -27.44
CA SER A 38 -35.15 -27.64 -27.85
C SER A 38 -34.41 -26.81 -26.80
N SER A 39 -33.13 -27.14 -26.63
CA SER A 39 -32.14 -26.48 -25.76
C SER A 39 -32.20 -24.95 -25.83
N ALA A 40 -32.27 -24.31 -24.66
CA ALA A 40 -32.27 -22.86 -24.51
C ALA A 40 -30.91 -22.27 -24.98
N THR A 41 -30.84 -21.88 -26.24
CA THR A 41 -29.97 -20.81 -26.71
C THR A 41 -30.54 -19.48 -26.21
N LEU A 42 -29.73 -18.69 -25.51
CA LEU A 42 -30.05 -17.30 -25.23
C LEU A 42 -30.14 -16.55 -26.56
N ASP A 43 -31.36 -16.29 -27.03
CA ASP A 43 -31.59 -15.28 -28.04
C ASP A 43 -31.32 -13.91 -27.40
N MET A 44 -30.18 -13.34 -27.78
CA MET A 44 -29.79 -12.00 -27.42
C MET A 44 -30.74 -11.03 -28.15
N VAL A 45 -31.73 -10.50 -27.42
CA VAL A 45 -32.54 -9.38 -27.90
C VAL A 45 -31.62 -8.18 -28.04
N VAL A 46 -31.14 -7.93 -29.26
CA VAL A 46 -30.51 -6.66 -29.64
C VAL A 46 -31.62 -5.61 -29.65
N GLY A 47 -31.86 -5.00 -28.50
CA GLY A 47 -32.53 -3.72 -28.45
C GLY A 47 -31.63 -2.70 -29.13
N CYS A 48 -32.04 -2.17 -30.28
CA CYS A 48 -31.41 -1.00 -30.88
C CYS A 48 -31.44 0.14 -29.84
N LEU A 49 -30.29 0.38 -29.19
CA LEU A 49 -30.08 1.55 -28.35
C LEU A 49 -30.22 2.80 -29.22
N ALA A 50 -31.00 3.74 -28.73
CA ALA A 50 -31.41 4.95 -29.42
C ALA A 50 -30.23 5.76 -29.98
N ASP A 51 -30.49 6.32 -31.15
CA ASP A 51 -29.69 7.29 -31.90
C ASP A 51 -29.38 8.56 -31.06
N ASP A 52 -28.43 8.47 -30.12
CA ASP A 52 -27.95 9.64 -29.38
C ASP A 52 -26.63 10.16 -29.99
N THR A 53 -26.79 11.15 -30.87
CA THR A 53 -25.92 12.30 -31.25
C THR A 53 -24.39 12.21 -31.37
N VAL A 54 -23.71 11.13 -31.00
CA VAL A 54 -22.24 10.99 -31.07
C VAL A 54 -21.78 10.18 -32.29
N SER A 55 -22.70 9.43 -32.93
CA SER A 55 -22.42 8.54 -34.07
C SER A 55 -22.02 9.22 -35.38
N LYS A 56 -22.09 10.57 -35.48
CA LYS A 56 -21.82 11.31 -36.73
C LYS A 56 -20.41 11.91 -36.85
N VAL A 57 -19.57 11.79 -35.83
CA VAL A 57 -18.17 12.25 -35.94
C VAL A 57 -17.30 11.07 -36.35
N ALA A 58 -16.82 11.07 -37.60
CA ALA A 58 -15.83 10.12 -38.06
C ALA A 58 -14.50 10.40 -37.35
N TRP A 59 -14.12 9.56 -36.37
CA TRP A 59 -12.84 9.66 -35.68
C TRP A 59 -11.79 8.83 -36.42
N PRO A 60 -10.76 9.43 -37.02
CA PRO A 60 -9.76 8.71 -37.81
C PRO A 60 -8.79 7.84 -36.99
N SER A 61 -8.87 7.87 -35.64
CA SER A 61 -7.87 7.25 -34.75
C SER A 61 -8.35 6.00 -33.97
N VAL A 62 -9.57 5.52 -34.16
CA VAL A 62 -10.05 4.29 -33.50
C VAL A 62 -9.61 3.07 -34.34
N PRO A 63 -8.82 2.11 -33.78
CA PRO A 63 -8.39 0.90 -34.47
C PRO A 63 -9.54 0.13 -35.11
N SER A 64 -9.33 -0.48 -36.26
CA SER A 64 -10.37 -1.22 -36.99
C SER A 64 -10.90 -2.44 -36.22
N SER A 65 -10.06 -3.05 -35.36
CA SER A 65 -10.45 -4.17 -34.47
C SER A 65 -11.58 -3.82 -33.51
N TRP A 66 -11.81 -2.52 -33.24
CA TRP A 66 -12.82 -2.04 -32.32
C TRP A 66 -14.12 -1.61 -33.01
N ARG A 67 -14.17 -1.70 -34.36
CA ARG A 67 -15.33 -1.27 -35.17
C ARG A 67 -16.15 -2.44 -35.73
N SER A 68 -15.61 -3.65 -35.73
CA SER A 68 -16.35 -4.85 -36.12
C SER A 68 -17.19 -5.36 -34.94
N GLU A 69 -18.38 -5.89 -35.23
CA GLU A 69 -19.11 -6.77 -34.30
C GLU A 69 -18.16 -7.83 -33.69
N PRO A 70 -18.40 -8.28 -32.45
CA PRO A 70 -17.45 -9.09 -31.68
C PRO A 70 -17.20 -10.46 -32.35
N GLY A 71 -16.26 -10.45 -33.29
CA GLY A 71 -15.68 -11.64 -33.93
C GLY A 71 -14.16 -11.70 -33.74
N GLY A 72 -13.59 -10.84 -32.90
CA GLY A 72 -12.15 -10.64 -32.75
C GLY A 72 -11.68 -10.50 -31.31
N ASN A 73 -11.79 -11.58 -30.54
CA ASN A 73 -10.83 -11.99 -29.50
C ASN A 73 -10.35 -10.97 -28.44
N THR A 74 -11.25 -10.21 -27.83
CA THR A 74 -10.99 -9.55 -26.54
C THR A 74 -12.17 -9.81 -25.61
N SER A 75 -11.98 -10.71 -24.63
CA SER A 75 -12.83 -10.98 -23.46
C SER A 75 -14.35 -10.71 -23.60
N ASN A 76 -15.17 -11.78 -23.53
CA ASN A 76 -16.64 -11.67 -23.48
C ASN A 76 -17.18 -10.94 -22.23
N VAL A 77 -16.31 -10.52 -21.31
CA VAL A 77 -16.69 -9.81 -20.07
C VAL A 77 -17.11 -8.37 -20.39
N PRO A 78 -18.32 -7.95 -20.00
CA PRO A 78 -18.77 -6.57 -20.18
C PRO A 78 -17.87 -5.56 -19.46
N VAL A 79 -17.63 -4.42 -20.10
CA VAL A 79 -17.00 -3.25 -19.47
C VAL A 79 -18.07 -2.20 -19.19
N VAL A 80 -18.11 -1.71 -17.95
CA VAL A 80 -19.08 -0.70 -17.50
C VAL A 80 -18.34 0.51 -16.97
N VAL A 81 -18.51 1.67 -17.60
CA VAL A 81 -17.94 2.94 -17.17
C VAL A 81 -18.94 3.68 -16.29
N LEU A 82 -18.58 3.88 -15.02
CA LEU A 82 -19.44 4.49 -14.02
C LEU A 82 -19.23 6.01 -13.94
N ASP A 83 -20.32 6.77 -14.06
CA ASP A 83 -20.35 8.19 -13.68
C ASP A 83 -20.61 8.32 -12.18
N VAL A 84 -19.55 8.71 -11.46
CA VAL A 84 -19.57 8.97 -10.01
C VAL A 84 -19.84 10.45 -9.68
N GLY A 85 -20.54 11.17 -10.55
CA GLY A 85 -20.96 12.57 -10.34
C GLY A 85 -20.16 13.61 -11.13
N LYS A 86 -19.44 13.22 -12.18
CA LYS A 86 -18.80 14.17 -13.13
C LYS A 86 -19.80 14.65 -14.20
N GLY A 87 -20.86 13.87 -14.42
CA GLY A 87 -21.88 14.09 -15.42
C GLY A 87 -21.60 13.27 -16.69
N MET A 88 -22.57 12.43 -17.06
CA MET A 88 -22.45 11.40 -18.09
C MET A 88 -21.89 11.91 -19.42
N ALA A 89 -22.26 13.13 -19.84
CA ALA A 89 -21.73 13.73 -21.06
C ALA A 89 -20.20 13.91 -21.03
N LYS A 90 -19.64 14.33 -19.88
CA LYS A 90 -18.19 14.47 -19.70
C LYS A 90 -17.52 13.10 -19.62
N VAL A 91 -18.16 12.13 -18.98
CA VAL A 91 -17.66 10.75 -18.89
C VAL A 91 -17.55 10.15 -20.29
N LYS A 92 -18.62 10.20 -21.08
CA LYS A 92 -18.62 9.75 -22.48
C LYS A 92 -17.55 10.48 -23.30
N ALA A 93 -17.44 11.81 -23.17
CA ALA A 93 -16.41 12.56 -23.91
C ALA A 93 -14.97 12.13 -23.57
N SER A 94 -14.68 11.77 -22.31
CA SER A 94 -13.36 11.31 -21.89
C SER A 94 -13.08 9.85 -22.24
N PHE A 95 -14.07 8.97 -22.10
CA PHE A 95 -13.84 7.52 -22.06
C PHE A 95 -14.39 6.75 -23.25
N PHE A 96 -15.27 7.34 -24.07
CA PHE A 96 -15.82 6.62 -25.24
C PHE A 96 -14.74 6.19 -26.23
N LYS A 97 -13.65 6.97 -26.34
CA LYS A 97 -12.52 6.58 -27.20
C LYS A 97 -11.81 5.33 -26.66
N LEU A 98 -11.63 5.24 -25.34
CA LEU A 98 -10.98 4.12 -24.67
C LEU A 98 -11.89 2.89 -24.54
N PHE A 99 -13.22 3.08 -24.53
CA PHE A 99 -14.20 2.02 -24.34
C PHE A 99 -15.41 2.22 -25.26
N PRO A 100 -15.26 2.09 -26.60
CA PRO A 100 -16.36 2.36 -27.54
C PRO A 100 -17.53 1.38 -27.38
N CYS A 101 -17.26 0.18 -26.86
CA CYS A 101 -18.26 -0.85 -26.58
C CYS A 101 -18.67 -0.91 -25.10
N GLY A 102 -18.14 -0.01 -24.26
CA GLY A 102 -18.46 0.03 -22.84
C GLY A 102 -19.90 0.49 -22.60
N ARG A 103 -20.57 -0.08 -21.59
CA ARG A 103 -21.84 0.46 -21.09
C ARG A 103 -21.52 1.67 -20.20
N PHE A 104 -22.25 2.77 -20.38
CA PHE A 104 -22.06 3.99 -19.59
C PHE A 104 -23.29 4.21 -18.72
N MET A 105 -23.11 4.24 -17.40
CA MET A 105 -24.20 4.38 -16.44
C MET A 105 -23.74 5.11 -15.17
N THR A 106 -24.67 5.63 -14.40
CA THR A 106 -24.45 6.17 -13.07
C THR A 106 -24.28 5.05 -12.05
N VAL A 107 -23.76 5.37 -10.87
CA VAL A 107 -23.66 4.40 -9.76
C VAL A 107 -25.05 3.91 -9.33
N ALA A 108 -26.03 4.81 -9.26
CA ALA A 108 -27.41 4.47 -8.93
C ALA A 108 -28.02 3.49 -9.94
N GLU A 109 -27.88 3.76 -11.24
CA GLU A 109 -28.35 2.83 -12.30
C GLU A 109 -27.68 1.46 -12.17
N PHE A 110 -26.38 1.40 -11.88
CA PHE A 110 -25.69 0.14 -11.63
C PHE A 110 -26.26 -0.62 -10.41
N CYS A 111 -26.66 0.10 -9.36
CA CYS A 111 -27.23 -0.50 -8.15
C CYS A 111 -28.68 -0.96 -8.32
N ASP A 112 -29.49 -0.23 -9.09
CA ASP A 112 -30.95 -0.42 -9.12
C ASP A 112 -31.40 -1.63 -9.97
N ASP A 113 -30.68 -2.00 -11.04
CA ASP A 113 -31.21 -2.97 -12.03
C ASP A 113 -30.17 -3.88 -12.72
N ASN A 114 -28.98 -4.07 -12.14
CA ASN A 114 -27.88 -4.81 -12.82
C ASN A 114 -27.34 -6.01 -12.01
N ALA A 115 -28.23 -6.80 -11.41
CA ALA A 115 -27.85 -8.04 -10.70
C ALA A 115 -27.09 -9.04 -11.60
N ASP A 116 -27.27 -8.96 -12.92
CA ASP A 116 -26.55 -9.75 -13.92
C ASP A 116 -25.10 -9.26 -14.15
N LEU A 117 -24.78 -8.01 -13.81
CA LEU A 117 -23.43 -7.44 -13.96
C LEU A 117 -22.58 -7.56 -12.71
N VAL A 118 -23.18 -7.61 -11.52
CA VAL A 118 -22.47 -7.72 -10.24
C VAL A 118 -21.64 -9.01 -10.22
N GLY A 119 -20.32 -8.88 -10.03
CA GLY A 119 -19.37 -10.00 -10.06
C GLY A 119 -18.98 -10.46 -11.47
N ARG A 120 -19.56 -9.89 -12.52
CA ARG A 120 -19.47 -10.41 -13.91
C ARG A 120 -18.98 -9.40 -14.94
N CYS A 121 -18.58 -8.22 -14.52
CA CYS A 121 -18.09 -7.16 -15.40
C CYS A 121 -16.83 -6.49 -14.85
N VAL A 122 -16.12 -5.77 -15.72
CA VAL A 122 -15.08 -4.83 -15.32
C VAL A 122 -15.72 -3.46 -15.15
N LEU A 123 -15.76 -2.97 -13.91
CA LEU A 123 -16.18 -1.61 -13.61
C LEU A 123 -15.02 -0.65 -13.85
N VAL A 124 -15.25 0.43 -14.57
CA VAL A 124 -14.30 1.53 -14.76
C VAL A 124 -14.79 2.72 -13.96
N ILE A 125 -14.07 3.07 -12.90
CA ILE A 125 -14.34 4.25 -12.07
C ILE A 125 -13.28 5.30 -12.35
N HIS A 126 -13.70 6.41 -12.93
CA HIS A 126 -12.90 7.61 -12.99
C HIS A 126 -13.32 8.54 -11.85
N GLY A 127 -12.46 9.47 -11.44
CA GLY A 127 -12.87 10.51 -10.50
C GLY A 127 -13.20 11.83 -11.20
N GLY A 128 -13.76 12.72 -10.41
CA GLY A 128 -13.96 14.15 -10.60
C GLY A 128 -13.65 14.87 -9.28
N THR A 129 -14.27 16.01 -8.99
CA THR A 129 -13.85 16.88 -7.90
C THR A 129 -14.62 16.76 -6.57
N GLU A 130 -15.72 16.00 -6.49
CA GLU A 130 -16.62 16.07 -5.31
C GLU A 130 -17.08 14.71 -4.71
N HIS A 131 -16.42 13.60 -5.05
CA HIS A 131 -16.92 12.22 -4.90
C HIS A 131 -17.28 11.75 -3.49
N SER A 132 -16.62 12.24 -2.45
CA SER A 132 -16.86 11.75 -1.08
C SER A 132 -18.25 12.12 -0.54
N LYS A 133 -18.99 13.00 -1.22
CA LYS A 133 -20.35 13.40 -0.81
C LYS A 133 -21.46 12.60 -1.49
N TYR A 134 -21.16 11.88 -2.58
CA TYR A 134 -22.21 11.36 -3.47
C TYR A 134 -22.40 9.85 -3.42
N ILE A 135 -21.42 9.07 -2.95
CA ILE A 135 -21.63 7.63 -2.79
C ILE A 135 -22.22 7.33 -1.42
N GLN A 136 -23.43 6.78 -1.44
CA GLN A 136 -24.16 6.31 -0.28
C GLN A 136 -23.62 4.97 0.18
N GLU A 137 -23.85 4.62 1.46
CA GLU A 137 -23.41 3.32 2.00
C GLU A 137 -24.00 2.12 1.23
N ALA A 138 -25.21 2.25 0.68
CA ALA A 138 -25.82 1.21 -0.17
C ALA A 138 -25.02 0.98 -1.46
N GLU A 139 -24.58 2.05 -2.12
CA GLU A 139 -23.76 1.98 -3.34
C GLU A 139 -22.36 1.42 -3.03
N LYS A 140 -21.75 1.84 -1.91
CA LYS A 140 -20.50 1.24 -1.42
C LYS A 140 -20.65 -0.26 -1.16
N HIS A 141 -21.77 -0.67 -0.56
CA HIS A 141 -22.07 -2.07 -0.33
C HIS A 141 -22.17 -2.86 -1.65
N MET A 142 -22.84 -2.31 -2.67
CA MET A 142 -22.92 -2.93 -4.00
C MET A 142 -21.56 -3.08 -4.68
N LEU A 143 -20.69 -2.06 -4.61
CA LEU A 143 -19.32 -2.16 -5.14
C LEU A 143 -18.49 -3.20 -4.38
N THR A 144 -18.71 -3.34 -3.08
CA THR A 144 -18.08 -4.39 -2.25
C THR A 144 -18.57 -5.77 -2.66
N GLN A 145 -19.89 -5.94 -2.86
CA GLN A 145 -20.49 -7.19 -3.35
C GLN A 145 -19.97 -7.56 -4.74
N HIS A 146 -19.79 -6.56 -5.63
CA HIS A 146 -19.21 -6.78 -6.95
C HIS A 146 -17.82 -7.41 -6.87
N LEU A 147 -16.92 -6.85 -6.05
CA LEU A 147 -15.57 -7.39 -5.85
C LEU A 147 -15.60 -8.77 -5.16
N ALA A 148 -16.46 -8.93 -4.15
CA ALA A 148 -16.63 -10.21 -3.44
C ALA A 148 -17.23 -11.30 -4.34
N GLY A 149 -17.98 -10.93 -5.38
CA GLY A 149 -18.54 -11.81 -6.39
C GLY A 149 -17.58 -12.18 -7.53
N GLY A 150 -16.30 -11.82 -7.43
CA GLY A 150 -15.30 -12.08 -8.48
C GLY A 150 -15.21 -10.99 -9.55
N GLY A 151 -16.01 -9.93 -9.42
CA GLY A 151 -16.02 -8.78 -10.31
C GLY A 151 -14.72 -7.99 -10.22
N SER A 152 -14.42 -7.24 -11.29
CA SER A 152 -13.19 -6.47 -11.36
C SER A 152 -13.41 -4.97 -11.38
N LEU A 153 -12.41 -4.21 -10.92
CA LEU A 153 -12.46 -2.77 -10.81
C LEU A 153 -11.19 -2.11 -11.40
N LEU A 154 -11.35 -1.35 -12.47
CA LEU A 154 -10.34 -0.47 -13.04
C LEU A 154 -10.60 0.97 -12.57
N THR A 155 -9.62 1.59 -11.93
CA THR A 155 -9.73 2.97 -11.44
C THR A 155 -8.71 3.85 -12.17
N ILE A 156 -9.11 5.06 -12.54
CA ILE A 156 -8.27 5.98 -13.33
C ILE A 156 -8.19 7.34 -12.64
N ALA A 157 -6.96 7.83 -12.48
CA ALA A 157 -6.59 9.10 -11.87
C ALA A 157 -7.24 9.33 -10.50
N SER A 158 -8.15 10.31 -10.40
CA SER A 158 -8.89 10.62 -9.18
C SER A 158 -9.78 9.47 -8.70
N GLY A 159 -10.17 8.56 -9.60
CA GLY A 159 -10.91 7.34 -9.24
C GLY A 159 -10.08 6.42 -8.33
N SER A 160 -8.76 6.37 -8.55
CA SER A 160 -7.83 5.61 -7.73
C SER A 160 -7.79 6.13 -6.29
N THR A 161 -7.83 7.45 -6.12
CA THR A 161 -7.92 8.04 -4.76
C THR A 161 -9.20 7.68 -4.07
N PHE A 162 -10.29 7.73 -4.82
CA PHE A 162 -11.61 7.50 -4.29
C PHE A 162 -11.83 6.04 -3.87
N CYS A 163 -11.22 5.08 -4.57
CA CYS A 163 -11.35 3.66 -4.25
C CYS A 163 -10.29 3.15 -3.25
N GLY A 164 -9.14 3.81 -3.13
CA GLY A 164 -8.09 3.45 -2.16
C GLY A 164 -8.43 3.78 -0.70
N CYS A 165 -7.60 3.32 0.23
CA CYS A 165 -7.75 3.42 1.69
C CYS A 165 -7.41 4.79 2.30
N ASN A 166 -7.93 5.85 1.69
CA ASN A 166 -7.76 7.19 2.22
C ASN A 166 -8.92 7.57 3.16
N LYS A 167 -8.65 8.40 4.16
CA LYS A 167 -9.71 8.92 5.05
C LYS A 167 -10.78 9.66 4.25
N GLY A 168 -12.04 9.24 4.39
CA GLY A 168 -13.18 9.81 3.67
C GLY A 168 -13.33 9.34 2.22
N CYS A 169 -12.62 8.28 1.83
CA CYS A 169 -12.80 7.58 0.56
C CYS A 169 -13.50 6.23 0.79
N LEU A 170 -13.81 5.48 -0.28
CA LEU A 170 -14.55 4.23 -0.14
C LEU A 170 -13.75 3.15 0.59
N GLY A 171 -12.41 3.17 0.47
CA GLY A 171 -11.53 2.17 1.08
C GLY A 171 -11.76 0.77 0.52
N LEU A 172 -12.18 0.65 -0.75
CA LEU A 172 -12.46 -0.65 -1.38
C LEU A 172 -11.19 -1.43 -1.70
N LEU A 173 -10.09 -0.73 -2.03
CA LEU A 173 -8.90 -1.35 -2.60
C LEU A 173 -7.67 -1.20 -1.69
N PRO A 174 -6.78 -2.22 -1.62
CA PRO A 174 -5.63 -2.27 -0.73
C PRO A 174 -4.44 -1.45 -1.24
N PHE A 175 -4.63 -0.14 -1.38
CA PHE A 175 -3.57 0.83 -1.64
C PHE A 175 -3.93 2.21 -1.09
N PHE A 176 -2.92 3.03 -0.85
CA PHE A 176 -3.07 4.46 -0.56
C PHE A 176 -2.89 5.30 -1.81
N ALA A 177 -3.71 6.35 -1.91
CA ALA A 177 -3.40 7.47 -2.78
C ALA A 177 -2.61 8.48 -1.95
N HIS A 178 -1.30 8.31 -1.98
CA HIS A 178 -0.38 9.10 -1.18
C HIS A 178 -0.33 10.56 -1.65
N ASP A 179 0.03 11.42 -0.70
CA ASP A 179 0.25 12.85 -0.89
C ASP A 179 -0.96 13.66 -1.40
N ARG A 180 -2.09 13.54 -0.69
CA ARG A 180 -3.27 14.40 -0.93
C ARG A 180 -2.99 15.89 -0.75
N ARG A 181 -1.98 16.27 0.02
CA ARG A 181 -1.66 17.68 0.30
C ARG A 181 -0.94 18.35 -0.87
N ASN A 182 -0.14 17.59 -1.62
CA ASN A 182 0.45 18.06 -2.88
C ASN A 182 -0.22 17.43 -4.09
N TRP A 183 -1.52 17.11 -4.01
CA TRP A 183 -2.31 16.58 -5.14
C TRP A 183 -2.08 17.38 -6.43
N ASN A 184 -1.92 18.69 -6.32
CA ASN A 184 -1.65 19.59 -7.42
C ASN A 184 -0.16 19.56 -7.80
N ARG A 185 0.38 18.37 -8.12
CA ARG A 185 1.79 18.20 -8.51
C ARG A 185 2.10 18.90 -9.80
N GLY A 186 1.09 19.21 -10.61
CA GLY A 186 1.17 19.86 -11.90
C GLY A 186 0.75 18.92 -13.02
N THR A 187 1.02 19.36 -14.24
CA THR A 187 0.57 18.70 -15.46
C THR A 187 1.75 18.48 -16.38
N GLY A 188 1.83 17.33 -17.03
CA GLY A 188 2.91 17.08 -17.98
C GLY A 188 2.86 15.69 -18.58
N GLN A 189 3.78 15.43 -19.50
CA GLN A 189 3.99 14.08 -20.01
C GLN A 189 4.86 13.27 -19.06
N VAL A 190 4.50 12.01 -18.90
CA VAL A 190 5.23 11.02 -18.12
C VAL A 190 5.47 9.78 -18.98
N THR A 191 6.66 9.20 -18.86
CA THR A 191 6.99 7.89 -19.41
C THR A 191 6.93 6.86 -18.29
N MET A 192 6.37 5.70 -18.58
CA MET A 192 6.27 4.58 -17.67
C MET A 192 6.94 3.35 -18.28
N ALA A 193 7.46 2.46 -17.45
CA ALA A 193 7.93 1.15 -17.86
C ALA A 193 7.19 0.05 -17.09
N LEU A 194 7.06 -1.11 -17.72
CA LEU A 194 6.51 -2.30 -17.08
C LEU A 194 7.42 -2.70 -15.92
N SER A 195 6.81 -3.04 -14.79
CA SER A 195 7.53 -3.76 -13.74
C SER A 195 7.77 -5.21 -14.18
N THR A 196 8.58 -5.98 -13.47
CA THR A 196 8.72 -7.44 -13.69
C THR A 196 7.36 -8.15 -13.68
N PHE A 197 6.46 -7.74 -12.78
CA PHE A 197 5.09 -8.28 -12.74
C PHE A 197 4.27 -7.85 -13.96
N GLY A 198 4.35 -6.57 -14.35
CA GLY A 198 3.71 -6.04 -15.54
C GLY A 198 4.17 -6.76 -16.80
N GLU A 199 5.48 -6.97 -16.96
CA GLU A 199 6.04 -7.75 -18.07
C GLU A 199 5.51 -9.18 -18.11
N ALA A 200 5.46 -9.87 -16.97
CA ALA A 200 4.93 -11.23 -16.90
C ALA A 200 3.46 -11.29 -17.33
N CYS A 201 2.64 -10.34 -16.86
CA CYS A 201 1.23 -10.24 -17.23
C CYS A 201 1.10 -9.91 -18.73
N VAL A 202 1.82 -8.91 -19.22
CA VAL A 202 1.77 -8.45 -20.61
C VAL A 202 2.29 -9.50 -21.60
N ARG A 203 3.35 -10.25 -21.27
CA ARG A 203 3.88 -11.31 -22.15
C ARG A 203 2.82 -12.34 -22.47
N SER A 204 1.93 -12.64 -21.53
CA SER A 204 0.79 -13.54 -21.76
C SER A 204 -0.27 -12.96 -22.69
N LEU A 205 -0.34 -11.62 -22.83
CA LEU A 205 -1.36 -10.91 -23.59
C LEU A 205 -0.91 -10.48 -25.00
N GLN A 206 0.39 -10.59 -25.34
CA GLN A 206 1.00 -10.21 -26.63
C GLN A 206 0.86 -8.73 -27.07
N THR A 207 0.07 -7.91 -26.39
CA THR A 207 -0.35 -6.57 -26.84
C THR A 207 0.66 -5.44 -26.65
N LEU A 208 1.66 -5.60 -25.78
CA LEU A 208 2.58 -4.52 -25.36
C LEU A 208 4.07 -4.87 -25.48
N GLN A 209 4.43 -5.96 -26.16
CA GLN A 209 5.80 -6.50 -26.17
C GLN A 209 6.86 -5.55 -26.78
N ASP A 210 6.45 -4.60 -27.63
CA ASP A 210 7.38 -3.73 -28.38
C ASP A 210 7.34 -2.24 -27.97
N ALA A 211 6.59 -1.88 -26.92
CA ALA A 211 6.45 -0.48 -26.52
C ALA A 211 7.66 -0.01 -25.68
N GLU A 212 8.65 0.63 -26.32
CA GLU A 212 9.71 1.37 -25.61
C GLU A 212 9.09 2.57 -24.85
N GLY A 213 8.70 2.34 -23.61
CA GLY A 213 8.14 3.35 -22.72
C GLY A 213 6.68 3.71 -23.05
N ILE A 214 5.79 3.56 -22.08
CA ILE A 214 4.39 3.95 -22.22
C ILE A 214 4.27 5.42 -21.82
N GLN A 215 3.94 6.28 -22.79
CA GLN A 215 3.71 7.69 -22.55
C GLN A 215 2.26 7.97 -22.20
N SER A 216 2.05 8.81 -21.19
CA SER A 216 0.74 9.32 -20.79
C SER A 216 0.83 10.78 -20.39
N GLN A 217 -0.30 11.48 -20.45
CA GLN A 217 -0.43 12.73 -19.70
C GLN A 217 -0.67 12.41 -18.23
N TYR A 218 -0.08 13.24 -17.37
CA TYR A 218 -0.33 13.26 -15.94
C TYR A 218 -0.98 14.59 -15.60
N PHE A 219 -2.13 14.55 -14.91
CA PHE A 219 -2.84 15.73 -14.46
C PHE A 219 -3.20 15.58 -13.00
N ASN A 220 -2.27 15.99 -12.11
CA ASN A 220 -2.52 15.98 -10.67
C ASN A 220 -3.01 14.63 -10.13
N GLY A 221 -2.43 13.53 -10.62
CA GLY A 221 -2.80 12.18 -10.20
C GLY A 221 -2.22 11.80 -8.83
N PRO A 222 -2.86 10.91 -8.07
CA PRO A 222 -2.28 10.45 -6.80
C PRO A 222 -1.02 9.60 -7.01
N ALA A 223 -0.05 9.65 -6.10
CA ALA A 223 0.97 8.61 -6.03
C ALA A 223 0.33 7.35 -5.43
N LEU A 224 0.54 6.18 -6.04
CA LEU A 224 -0.08 4.94 -5.57
C LEU A 224 0.92 4.16 -4.72
N VAL A 225 0.51 3.81 -3.50
CA VAL A 225 1.34 3.01 -2.57
C VAL A 225 0.56 1.75 -2.21
N PRO A 226 1.02 0.56 -2.63
CA PRO A 226 0.32 -0.68 -2.30
C PRO A 226 0.33 -0.93 -0.79
N MET A 227 -0.69 -1.64 -0.30
CA MET A 227 -0.82 -1.99 1.11
C MET A 227 -0.87 -3.50 1.31
N MET A 228 -0.47 -3.93 2.51
CA MET A 228 -0.70 -5.29 2.97
C MET A 228 -2.15 -5.49 3.42
N GLY A 229 -2.65 -6.73 3.36
CA GLY A 229 -4.02 -7.05 3.79
C GLY A 229 -4.31 -6.67 5.25
N ALA A 230 -3.36 -6.89 6.16
CA ALA A 230 -3.51 -6.50 7.57
C ALA A 230 -3.61 -4.97 7.76
N GLU A 231 -2.85 -4.20 6.98
CA GLU A 231 -2.91 -2.73 7.01
C GLU A 231 -4.25 -2.23 6.44
N TYR A 232 -4.72 -2.85 5.35
CA TYR A 232 -6.01 -2.56 4.74
C TYR A 232 -7.17 -2.76 5.73
N GLN A 233 -7.17 -3.89 6.43
CA GLN A 233 -8.17 -4.18 7.46
C GLN A 233 -8.09 -3.22 8.65
N ALA A 234 -6.87 -2.89 9.10
CA ALA A 234 -6.68 -1.96 10.22
C ALA A 234 -7.28 -0.57 9.95
N LEU A 235 -7.36 -0.15 8.68
CA LEU A 235 -7.97 1.11 8.25
C LEU A 235 -9.48 1.02 7.98
N GLY A 236 -10.11 -0.11 8.30
CA GLY A 236 -11.54 -0.32 8.11
C GLY A 236 -11.93 -0.66 6.67
N GLY A 237 -11.02 -1.29 5.91
CA GLY A 237 -11.36 -1.90 4.63
C GLY A 237 -12.51 -2.91 4.80
N PRO A 238 -13.55 -2.89 3.94
CA PRO A 238 -14.75 -3.71 4.12
C PRO A 238 -14.56 -5.19 3.78
N LEU A 239 -13.42 -5.58 3.21
CA LEU A 239 -13.14 -6.96 2.78
C LEU A 239 -12.14 -7.64 3.73
N ASP A 240 -12.46 -8.87 4.14
CA ASP A 240 -11.54 -9.72 4.90
C ASP A 240 -10.55 -10.39 3.93
N LEU A 241 -9.48 -9.68 3.61
CA LEU A 241 -8.47 -10.15 2.65
C LEU A 241 -7.49 -11.14 3.30
N GLU A 242 -7.52 -12.41 2.87
CA GLU A 242 -6.51 -13.41 3.23
C GLU A 242 -5.12 -12.99 2.73
N CYS A 243 -5.09 -12.52 1.48
CA CYS A 243 -3.96 -11.84 0.86
C CYS A 243 -4.49 -10.97 -0.28
N GLY A 244 -3.94 -9.77 -0.41
CA GLY A 244 -4.39 -8.79 -1.40
C GLY A 244 -3.40 -7.66 -1.42
N MET A 245 -2.19 -7.94 -1.92
CA MET A 245 -1.24 -6.87 -2.20
C MET A 245 -1.55 -6.29 -3.57
N GLY A 246 -1.71 -4.97 -3.63
CA GLY A 246 -1.45 -4.28 -4.87
C GLY A 246 0.01 -4.50 -5.26
N VAL A 247 0.27 -4.83 -6.52
CA VAL A 247 1.62 -4.96 -7.07
C VAL A 247 1.79 -3.92 -8.15
N PRO A 248 2.94 -3.22 -8.22
CA PRO A 248 3.20 -2.31 -9.33
C PRO A 248 3.11 -3.06 -10.65
N PHE A 249 2.30 -2.58 -11.57
CA PHE A 249 2.20 -3.06 -12.94
C PHE A 249 3.06 -2.18 -13.87
N LEU A 250 3.06 -0.87 -13.61
CA LEU A 250 3.91 0.12 -14.27
C LEU A 250 4.56 1.04 -13.22
N THR A 251 5.78 1.47 -13.49
CA THR A 251 6.50 2.49 -12.70
C THR A 251 6.84 3.69 -13.56
N TYR A 252 6.86 4.88 -12.96
CA TYR A 252 7.30 6.09 -13.65
C TYR A 252 8.82 6.08 -13.91
N GLN A 253 9.20 6.49 -15.12
CA GLN A 253 10.60 6.53 -15.62
C GLN A 253 11.12 7.94 -15.87
N THR A 254 10.24 8.94 -15.83
CA THR A 254 10.60 10.35 -16.00
C THR A 254 10.12 11.16 -14.82
N GLU A 255 10.92 12.15 -14.44
CA GLU A 255 10.42 13.24 -13.61
C GLU A 255 9.43 14.09 -14.41
N MET A 256 8.50 14.71 -13.70
CA MET A 256 7.68 15.76 -14.29
C MET A 256 8.52 17.04 -14.41
N ASN A 257 9.02 17.30 -15.62
CA ASN A 257 9.93 18.42 -15.93
C ASN A 257 9.41 19.80 -15.52
N GLU A 258 8.11 19.99 -15.33
CA GLU A 258 7.49 21.31 -15.11
C GLU A 258 7.03 21.54 -13.66
N CYS A 259 7.29 20.59 -12.77
CA CYS A 259 6.64 20.56 -11.48
C CYS A 259 7.62 20.89 -10.37
N GLN A 260 7.41 22.04 -9.72
CA GLN A 260 8.11 22.46 -8.50
C GLN A 260 7.79 21.56 -7.28
N SER A 261 7.18 20.39 -7.53
CA SER A 261 6.95 19.33 -6.56
C SER A 261 8.27 18.88 -5.96
N LYS A 262 8.36 18.85 -4.62
CA LYS A 262 9.54 18.35 -3.90
C LYS A 262 9.66 16.82 -3.93
N THR A 263 8.65 16.12 -4.43
CA THR A 263 8.59 14.66 -4.43
C THR A 263 8.70 14.13 -5.84
N SER A 264 9.78 13.38 -6.10
CA SER A 264 10.03 12.64 -7.33
C SER A 264 8.92 11.63 -7.61
N LEU A 265 8.61 11.41 -8.90
CA LEU A 265 7.79 10.27 -9.32
C LEU A 265 8.62 9.07 -9.76
N LEU A 266 9.91 9.22 -10.02
CA LEU A 266 10.76 8.14 -10.52
C LEU A 266 10.69 6.90 -9.64
N GLY A 267 10.46 5.74 -10.25
CA GLY A 267 10.32 4.46 -9.56
C GLY A 267 8.96 4.25 -8.88
N MET A 268 8.15 5.30 -8.68
CA MET A 268 6.84 5.15 -8.05
C MET A 268 5.87 4.38 -8.95
N PRO A 269 4.95 3.58 -8.36
CA PRO A 269 3.92 2.90 -9.11
C PRO A 269 3.01 3.89 -9.83
N ALA A 270 3.03 3.82 -11.17
CA ALA A 270 2.09 4.53 -12.03
C ALA A 270 0.79 3.73 -12.19
N VAL A 271 0.89 2.40 -12.17
CA VAL A 271 -0.25 1.49 -12.15
C VAL A 271 -0.02 0.42 -11.08
N ILE A 272 -1.02 0.17 -10.25
CA ILE A 272 -1.06 -0.96 -9.31
C ILE A 272 -2.14 -1.92 -9.76
N ALA A 273 -1.86 -3.22 -9.71
CA ALA A 273 -2.83 -4.27 -9.99
C ALA A 273 -2.81 -5.32 -8.87
N GLY A 274 -3.94 -5.93 -8.55
CA GLY A 274 -4.00 -6.96 -7.51
C GLY A 274 -5.24 -7.83 -7.61
N GLU A 275 -5.19 -8.98 -6.95
CA GLU A 275 -6.32 -9.91 -6.79
C GLU A 275 -6.79 -9.88 -5.33
N ILE A 276 -8.11 -9.85 -5.16
CA ILE A 276 -8.80 -9.79 -3.87
C ILE A 276 -9.13 -11.23 -3.46
N LYS A 277 -8.24 -11.87 -2.69
CA LYS A 277 -8.50 -13.22 -2.18
C LYS A 277 -9.35 -13.18 -0.90
N PRO A 278 -10.22 -14.18 -0.68
CA PRO A 278 -10.41 -15.40 -1.48
C PRO A 278 -11.38 -15.26 -2.67
N PHE A 279 -11.93 -14.06 -2.90
CA PHE A 279 -13.04 -13.81 -3.82
C PHE A 279 -12.67 -13.90 -5.31
N GLY A 280 -11.40 -13.70 -5.66
CA GLY A 280 -10.91 -13.76 -7.05
C GLY A 280 -11.18 -12.50 -7.88
N GLY A 281 -11.86 -11.50 -7.32
CA GLY A 281 -12.03 -10.20 -7.95
C GLY A 281 -10.69 -9.51 -8.14
N ARG A 282 -10.50 -8.82 -9.28
CA ARG A 282 -9.24 -8.12 -9.57
C ARG A 282 -9.44 -6.61 -9.54
N PHE A 283 -8.38 -5.89 -9.22
CA PHE A 283 -8.39 -4.44 -9.35
C PHE A 283 -7.15 -3.95 -10.07
N VAL A 284 -7.33 -2.82 -10.73
CA VAL A 284 -6.26 -2.04 -11.37
C VAL A 284 -6.48 -0.59 -10.99
N ALA A 285 -5.44 0.08 -10.51
CA ALA A 285 -5.43 1.50 -10.21
C ALA A 285 -4.40 2.20 -11.07
N VAL A 286 -4.86 3.12 -11.91
CA VAL A 286 -4.04 3.90 -12.83
C VAL A 286 -3.94 5.32 -12.28
N SER A 287 -2.72 5.76 -11.97
CA SER A 287 -2.45 7.12 -11.50
C SER A 287 -2.50 8.17 -12.60
N PRO A 288 -1.84 7.98 -13.76
CA PRO A 288 -1.85 9.00 -14.80
C PRO A 288 -3.20 9.08 -15.50
N ASN A 289 -3.44 10.21 -16.17
CA ASN A 289 -4.66 10.46 -16.93
C ASN A 289 -4.51 9.90 -18.34
N VAL A 290 -4.52 8.57 -18.45
CA VAL A 290 -4.41 7.85 -19.72
C VAL A 290 -5.55 8.17 -20.70
N GLU A 291 -6.66 8.72 -20.20
CA GLU A 291 -7.77 9.26 -21.00
C GLU A 291 -7.49 10.63 -21.62
N VAL A 292 -6.48 11.36 -21.13
CA VAL A 292 -6.11 12.69 -21.62
C VAL A 292 -4.94 12.56 -22.59
N GLY A 293 -5.16 12.97 -23.84
CA GLY A 293 -4.10 12.91 -24.86
C GLY A 293 -3.76 11.48 -25.29
N THR A 294 -4.80 10.62 -25.42
CA THR A 294 -4.68 9.20 -25.77
C THR A 294 -3.70 8.96 -26.91
N SER A 295 -2.62 8.25 -26.64
CA SER A 295 -1.69 7.73 -27.65
C SER A 295 -2.04 6.27 -27.97
N GLN A 296 -1.44 5.71 -29.03
CA GLN A 296 -1.56 4.28 -29.33
C GLN A 296 -1.10 3.40 -28.16
N SER A 297 -0.07 3.83 -27.42
CA SER A 297 0.42 3.11 -26.23
C SER A 297 -0.54 3.21 -25.05
N SER A 298 -1.29 4.31 -24.89
CA SER A 298 -2.37 4.40 -23.91
C SER A 298 -3.51 3.41 -24.21
N TYR A 299 -3.89 3.24 -25.48
CA TYR A 299 -4.90 2.25 -25.88
C TYR A 299 -4.45 0.82 -25.59
N ALA A 300 -3.23 0.46 -26.03
CA ALA A 300 -2.67 -0.87 -25.79
C ALA A 300 -2.54 -1.16 -24.29
N LEU A 301 -2.18 -0.15 -23.47
CA LEU A 301 -2.17 -0.26 -22.02
C LEU A 301 -3.55 -0.58 -21.45
N ILE A 302 -4.55 0.24 -21.78
CA ILE A 302 -5.91 0.04 -21.26
C ILE A 302 -6.47 -1.32 -21.68
N GLU A 303 -6.25 -1.74 -22.93
CA GLU A 303 -6.65 -3.05 -23.43
C GLU A 303 -5.99 -4.19 -22.64
N ALA A 304 -4.68 -4.10 -22.38
CA ALA A 304 -3.96 -5.09 -21.57
C ALA A 304 -4.49 -5.15 -20.12
N LEU A 305 -4.76 -3.99 -19.50
CA LEU A 305 -5.27 -3.91 -18.13
C LEU A 305 -6.69 -4.46 -18.01
N ILE A 306 -7.58 -4.17 -18.96
CA ILE A 306 -8.94 -4.75 -19.01
C ILE A 306 -8.86 -6.26 -19.19
N SER A 307 -8.03 -6.73 -20.13
CA SER A 307 -7.91 -8.16 -20.41
C SER A 307 -7.43 -8.90 -19.16
N TRP A 308 -6.39 -8.38 -18.50
CA TRP A 308 -5.90 -8.95 -17.24
C TRP A 308 -6.95 -8.93 -16.12
N ALA A 309 -7.70 -7.84 -15.98
CA ALA A 309 -8.77 -7.75 -14.99
C ALA A 309 -9.88 -8.79 -15.27
N SER A 310 -10.28 -8.93 -16.53
CA SER A 310 -11.35 -9.83 -16.98
C SER A 310 -11.05 -11.31 -16.73
N MET A 311 -9.79 -11.72 -16.81
CA MET A 311 -9.36 -13.09 -16.49
C MET A 311 -9.72 -13.52 -15.04
N GLY A 312 -9.82 -12.59 -14.09
CA GLY A 312 -10.27 -12.90 -12.72
C GLY A 312 -11.75 -13.29 -12.66
N ILE A 313 -12.58 -12.67 -13.51
CA ILE A 313 -14.00 -12.97 -13.63
C ILE A 313 -14.20 -14.35 -14.26
N GLU A 314 -13.45 -14.66 -15.32
CA GLU A 314 -13.50 -15.99 -15.95
C GLU A 314 -13.04 -17.09 -14.97
N SER A 315 -11.96 -16.85 -14.23
CA SER A 315 -11.45 -17.78 -13.21
C SER A 315 -12.47 -18.06 -12.10
N SER A 316 -13.14 -17.01 -11.60
CA SER A 316 -14.11 -17.14 -10.52
C SER A 316 -15.38 -17.86 -10.99
N GLN A 317 -15.85 -17.60 -12.22
CA GLN A 317 -17.01 -18.27 -12.79
C GLN A 317 -16.77 -19.75 -13.09
N LEU A 318 -15.56 -20.11 -13.54
CA LEU A 318 -15.22 -21.49 -13.86
C LEU A 318 -14.84 -22.32 -12.61
N GLY A 319 -14.67 -21.68 -11.45
CA GLY A 319 -14.12 -22.32 -10.26
C GLY A 319 -12.68 -22.85 -10.47
N ASP A 320 -12.01 -22.38 -11.54
CA ASP A 320 -10.68 -22.85 -11.90
C ASP A 320 -9.65 -22.17 -11.00
N SER A 321 -8.98 -22.97 -10.17
CA SER A 321 -7.91 -22.50 -9.31
C SER A 321 -6.61 -22.20 -10.07
N ARG A 322 -6.46 -22.63 -11.33
CA ARG A 322 -5.21 -22.52 -12.12
C ARG A 322 -4.96 -21.13 -12.67
N SER A 323 -6.00 -20.33 -12.87
CA SER A 323 -5.90 -18.92 -13.29
C SER A 323 -5.79 -17.95 -12.11
N ARG A 324 -5.85 -18.46 -10.88
CA ARG A 324 -5.54 -17.67 -9.68
C ARG A 324 -4.08 -17.28 -9.75
N VAL A 325 -3.78 -16.04 -9.40
CA VAL A 325 -2.38 -15.64 -9.20
C VAL A 325 -1.87 -16.43 -8.00
N GLU A 326 -1.15 -17.53 -8.28
CA GLU A 326 -0.53 -18.36 -7.25
C GLU A 326 0.41 -17.47 -6.45
N ASN A 327 0.01 -17.25 -5.20
CA ASN A 327 0.73 -16.55 -4.14
C ASN A 327 1.87 -15.62 -4.58
N ILE A 328 1.55 -14.33 -4.69
CA ILE A 328 2.55 -13.28 -4.52
C ILE A 328 2.90 -13.21 -3.02
N ASP A 329 3.56 -14.25 -2.50
CA ASP A 329 3.96 -14.35 -1.09
C ASP A 329 5.17 -13.46 -0.76
N ALA A 330 5.75 -12.83 -1.78
CA ALA A 330 6.82 -11.85 -1.65
C ALA A 330 6.52 -10.67 -2.56
N PRO A 331 6.83 -9.43 -2.13
CA PRO A 331 6.70 -8.28 -3.00
C PRO A 331 7.52 -8.51 -4.28
N VAL A 332 6.86 -8.52 -5.44
CA VAL A 332 7.53 -8.46 -6.76
C VAL A 332 7.87 -6.99 -7.01
N PHE A 333 8.74 -6.43 -6.18
CA PHE A 333 9.50 -5.26 -6.57
C PHE A 333 10.75 -5.78 -7.27
N ASP A 334 11.03 -5.28 -8.46
CA ASP A 334 12.41 -5.19 -8.88
C ASP A 334 13.05 -4.12 -8.00
N GLN A 335 13.82 -4.55 -7.00
CA GLN A 335 14.53 -3.62 -6.12
C GLN A 335 15.52 -2.76 -6.90
N ASP A 336 16.04 -3.25 -8.03
CA ASP A 336 16.99 -2.51 -8.87
C ASP A 336 16.32 -1.33 -9.59
N ALA A 337 15.02 -1.44 -9.88
CA ALA A 337 14.23 -0.37 -10.51
C ALA A 337 13.88 0.79 -9.55
N LEU A 338 13.96 0.56 -8.23
CA LEU A 338 13.90 1.63 -7.21
C LEU A 338 15.29 2.21 -6.90
N THR A 339 16.37 1.47 -7.21
CA THR A 339 17.75 1.89 -6.99
C THR A 339 18.44 2.29 -8.28
N GLY A 340 17.76 3.07 -9.13
CA GLY A 340 18.33 3.70 -10.33
C GLY A 340 19.45 4.71 -10.04
N THR A 341 20.50 4.29 -9.34
CA THR A 341 21.94 4.49 -9.56
C THR A 341 22.67 3.84 -8.39
N PHE A 342 23.12 2.60 -8.53
CA PHE A 342 24.53 2.16 -8.39
C PHE A 342 24.64 0.64 -8.54
N ARG A 343 25.60 0.21 -9.37
CA ARG A 343 26.09 -1.17 -9.46
C ARG A 343 26.67 -1.57 -8.10
N ASP A 344 26.09 -2.57 -7.45
CA ASP A 344 26.79 -3.75 -6.91
C ASP A 344 25.75 -4.69 -6.30
N GLY A 345 25.65 -5.89 -6.88
CA GLY A 345 24.57 -6.84 -6.64
C GLY A 345 24.46 -7.34 -5.21
N GLY A 346 23.29 -7.14 -4.60
CA GLY A 346 22.88 -7.78 -3.36
C GLY A 346 21.53 -8.46 -3.55
N ALA A 347 21.51 -9.80 -3.54
CA ALA A 347 20.28 -10.58 -3.54
C ALA A 347 19.54 -10.44 -2.20
N LEU A 348 18.21 -10.36 -2.24
CA LEU A 348 17.33 -10.47 -1.07
C LEU A 348 17.57 -11.80 -0.34
N ILE A 349 18.12 -11.72 0.88
CA ILE A 349 18.16 -12.85 1.81
C ILE A 349 16.77 -12.95 2.45
N LYS A 350 15.98 -13.95 2.01
CA LYS A 350 14.79 -14.40 2.75
C LYS A 350 15.26 -14.73 4.17
N LEU A 351 14.68 -14.10 5.20
CA LEU A 351 14.97 -14.43 6.61
C LEU A 351 14.78 -15.93 6.79
N SER A 352 15.88 -16.69 6.77
CA SER A 352 15.81 -18.14 6.88
C SER A 352 15.22 -18.44 8.25
N PRO A 353 14.12 -19.22 8.36
CA PRO A 353 13.61 -19.61 9.67
C PRO A 353 14.79 -20.24 10.41
N ALA A 354 15.16 -19.68 11.57
CA ALA A 354 16.29 -20.15 12.35
C ALA A 354 16.23 -21.69 12.41
N SER A 355 17.15 -22.34 11.70
CA SER A 355 17.02 -23.73 11.32
C SER A 355 16.86 -24.61 12.56
N SER A 356 15.77 -25.38 12.62
CA SER A 356 15.59 -26.59 13.44
C SER A 356 15.61 -26.50 14.98
N ARG A 357 15.74 -25.32 15.62
CA ARG A 357 15.82 -25.22 17.11
C ARG A 357 14.48 -25.02 17.84
N LEU A 358 13.35 -25.04 17.14
CA LEU A 358 12.01 -24.79 17.70
C LEU A 358 11.58 -25.68 18.89
N PRO A 359 11.98 -26.96 19.03
CA PRO A 359 11.56 -27.79 20.17
C PRO A 359 12.17 -27.37 21.52
N ALA A 360 13.41 -26.86 21.55
CA ALA A 360 14.05 -26.35 22.78
C ALA A 360 13.37 -25.04 23.28
N ILE A 361 12.69 -24.37 22.35
CA ILE A 361 11.76 -23.25 22.44
C ILE A 361 10.80 -23.24 23.64
N ARG A 362 10.06 -24.34 23.73
CA ARG A 362 8.86 -24.47 24.59
C ARG A 362 9.17 -24.85 26.05
N GLN A 363 10.40 -25.27 26.36
CA GLN A 363 10.80 -25.68 27.72
C GLN A 363 11.24 -24.52 28.64
N LEU A 364 11.34 -23.29 28.13
CA LEU A 364 11.78 -22.10 28.89
C LEU A 364 10.72 -21.55 29.89
N SER A 365 9.58 -22.22 30.04
CA SER A 365 8.51 -21.81 30.98
C SER A 365 8.56 -22.53 32.33
N GLN A 366 9.54 -23.39 32.58
CA GLN A 366 9.72 -23.99 33.91
C GLN A 366 10.69 -23.17 34.73
N GLU A 367 10.52 -23.17 36.05
CA GLU A 367 11.11 -22.32 37.10
C GLU A 367 12.67 -22.25 37.15
N GLY A 368 13.37 -22.83 36.18
CA GLY A 368 14.79 -22.58 35.93
C GLY A 368 14.96 -21.26 35.17
N GLY A 369 15.57 -20.26 35.83
CA GLY A 369 15.77 -18.91 35.28
C GLY A 369 16.26 -18.90 33.83
N PHE A 370 15.67 -18.02 33.01
CA PHE A 370 16.10 -17.81 31.64
C PHE A 370 17.59 -17.44 31.59
N ALA A 371 18.31 -18.09 30.69
CA ALA A 371 19.68 -17.73 30.34
C ALA A 371 19.77 -17.63 28.82
N LEU A 372 20.65 -16.76 28.34
CA LEU A 372 21.09 -16.81 26.95
C LEU A 372 21.82 -18.14 26.67
N PRO A 373 21.86 -18.61 25.42
CA PRO A 373 22.66 -19.77 25.05
C PRO A 373 24.11 -19.64 25.54
N GLU A 374 24.74 -20.77 25.83
CA GLU A 374 26.11 -20.79 26.36
C GLU A 374 27.08 -19.98 25.48
N GLY A 375 27.90 -19.16 26.13
CA GLY A 375 28.87 -18.27 25.46
C GLY A 375 28.25 -17.00 24.85
N ARG A 376 26.92 -16.87 24.81
CA ARG A 376 26.24 -15.69 24.28
C ARG A 376 26.02 -14.63 25.35
N ARG A 377 26.16 -13.36 24.95
CA ARG A 377 26.12 -12.23 25.87
C ARG A 377 25.33 -11.07 25.28
N LEU A 378 24.55 -10.42 26.15
CA LEU A 378 24.01 -9.10 25.87
C LEU A 378 24.77 -8.04 26.68
N VAL A 379 24.82 -6.82 26.19
CA VAL A 379 25.30 -5.66 26.96
C VAL A 379 24.15 -4.68 27.11
N LEU A 380 23.90 -4.28 28.35
CA LEU A 380 22.92 -3.25 28.66
C LEU A 380 23.65 -1.92 28.85
N VAL A 381 23.38 -0.94 28.00
CA VAL A 381 24.08 0.35 28.06
C VAL A 381 23.37 1.29 29.03
N ASP A 382 24.09 1.80 30.03
CA ASP A 382 23.54 2.78 30.97
C ASP A 382 23.48 4.18 30.36
N LEU A 383 22.34 4.46 29.74
CA LEU A 383 22.03 5.76 29.15
C LEU A 383 21.35 6.72 30.14
N GLY A 384 21.55 6.54 31.45
CA GLY A 384 21.12 7.49 32.48
C GLY A 384 20.08 7.01 33.47
N LYS A 385 19.84 5.69 33.54
CA LYS A 385 18.99 5.10 34.57
C LYS A 385 19.77 4.71 35.83
N GLY A 386 21.06 4.43 35.70
CA GLY A 386 21.86 3.87 36.78
C GLY A 386 21.82 2.34 36.77
N ALA A 387 22.96 1.73 37.09
CA ALA A 387 23.12 0.27 37.08
C ALA A 387 22.15 -0.47 38.02
N GLU A 388 21.85 0.09 39.19
CA GLU A 388 20.90 -0.51 40.15
C GLU A 388 19.48 -0.57 39.58
N GLN A 389 19.00 0.53 38.98
CA GLN A 389 17.67 0.57 38.37
C GLN A 389 17.59 -0.37 37.15
N LEU A 390 18.65 -0.43 36.34
CA LEU A 390 18.73 -1.34 35.21
C LEU A 390 18.76 -2.81 35.65
N GLN A 391 19.44 -3.12 36.75
CA GLN A 391 19.43 -4.44 37.39
C GLN A 391 18.02 -4.80 37.87
N GLU A 392 17.29 -3.88 38.49
CA GLU A 392 15.91 -4.09 38.95
C GLU A 392 14.96 -4.40 37.77
N ILE A 393 15.07 -3.61 36.69
CA ILE A 393 14.19 -3.72 35.53
C ILE A 393 14.49 -4.99 34.70
N PHE A 394 15.75 -5.25 34.39
CA PHE A 394 16.15 -6.31 33.44
C PHE A 394 16.62 -7.59 34.12
N GLY A 395 16.92 -7.58 35.43
CA GLY A 395 17.29 -8.76 36.20
C GLY A 395 16.26 -9.89 36.13
N PRO A 396 14.95 -9.62 36.31
CA PRO A 396 13.92 -10.65 36.16
C PRO A 396 13.80 -11.22 34.73
N LEU A 397 14.18 -10.43 33.72
CA LEU A 397 14.12 -10.83 32.31
C LEU A 397 15.29 -11.72 31.91
N VAL A 398 16.50 -11.36 32.38
CA VAL A 398 17.75 -12.10 32.19
C VAL A 398 18.47 -12.22 33.55
N PRO A 399 18.13 -13.21 34.38
CA PRO A 399 18.69 -13.39 35.72
C PRO A 399 20.22 -13.40 35.81
N ASP A 400 20.89 -14.05 34.87
CA ASP A 400 22.34 -14.17 34.85
C ASP A 400 23.02 -12.82 34.54
N ALA A 401 23.59 -12.20 35.58
CA ALA A 401 24.29 -10.93 35.48
C ALA A 401 25.55 -11.00 34.59
N GLU A 402 26.21 -12.16 34.48
CA GLU A 402 27.40 -12.32 33.64
C GLU A 402 27.06 -12.30 32.15
N GLN A 403 25.84 -12.73 31.80
CA GLN A 403 25.30 -12.68 30.44
C GLN A 403 24.69 -11.32 30.08
N ARG A 404 24.53 -10.41 31.05
CA ARG A 404 24.03 -9.04 30.84
C ARG A 404 24.79 -7.97 31.62
N PRO A 405 26.12 -7.83 31.42
CA PRO A 405 26.87 -6.71 31.97
C PRO A 405 26.20 -5.38 31.63
N ILE A 406 26.08 -4.54 32.66
CA ILE A 406 25.65 -3.14 32.52
C ILE A 406 26.91 -2.32 32.33
N VAL A 407 26.96 -1.53 31.25
CA VAL A 407 28.16 -0.75 30.90
C VAL A 407 27.83 0.71 30.70
N GLU A 408 28.74 1.55 31.14
CA GLU A 408 28.74 2.97 30.78
C GLU A 408 28.99 3.14 29.27
N PRO A 409 28.42 4.16 28.62
CA PRO A 409 28.59 4.39 27.18
C PRO A 409 30.05 4.47 26.72
N LYS A 410 30.93 5.05 27.56
CA LYS A 410 32.36 5.16 27.28
C LYS A 410 33.08 3.80 27.25
N ALA A 411 32.57 2.81 27.98
CA ALA A 411 33.14 1.46 28.03
C ALA A 411 32.63 0.58 26.88
N LEU A 412 31.50 0.91 26.26
CA LEU A 412 30.83 0.13 25.23
C LEU A 412 31.78 -0.40 24.13
N PRO A 413 32.67 0.40 23.52
CA PRO A 413 33.53 -0.08 22.42
C PRO A 413 34.41 -1.28 22.81
N SER A 414 34.83 -1.35 24.08
CA SER A 414 35.65 -2.46 24.58
C SER A 414 34.87 -3.76 24.78
N PHE A 415 33.54 -3.66 24.95
CA PHE A 415 32.65 -4.81 25.18
C PHE A 415 32.08 -5.40 23.89
N LEU A 416 31.91 -4.60 22.83
CA LEU A 416 31.22 -5.02 21.60
C LEU A 416 31.82 -6.28 20.95
N ARG A 417 33.15 -6.45 21.00
CA ARG A 417 33.84 -7.64 20.46
C ARG A 417 33.42 -8.98 21.09
N ARG A 418 32.83 -8.95 22.27
CA ARG A 418 32.39 -10.14 23.03
C ARG A 418 30.89 -10.14 23.31
N THR A 419 30.15 -9.31 22.57
CA THR A 419 28.73 -9.08 22.77
C THR A 419 28.00 -9.56 21.53
N ASP A 420 26.89 -10.26 21.71
CA ASP A 420 26.00 -10.61 20.60
C ASP A 420 24.91 -9.55 20.45
N VAL A 421 24.37 -9.06 21.57
CA VAL A 421 23.24 -8.12 21.57
C VAL A 421 23.55 -6.86 22.38
N VAL A 422 23.44 -5.68 21.77
CA VAL A 422 23.43 -4.40 22.48
C VAL A 422 22.00 -4.01 22.79
N LEU A 423 21.66 -3.80 24.07
CA LEU A 423 20.34 -3.34 24.48
C LEU A 423 20.37 -1.86 24.86
N LEU A 424 19.50 -1.09 24.22
CA LEU A 424 19.23 0.31 24.50
C LEU A 424 17.85 0.43 25.14
N HIS A 425 17.81 0.79 26.43
CA HIS A 425 16.59 0.88 27.22
C HIS A 425 15.76 2.14 26.85
N GLY A 426 14.61 2.35 27.51
CA GLY A 426 13.77 3.53 27.30
C GLY A 426 14.19 4.76 28.13
N GLY A 427 13.80 5.97 27.76
CA GLY A 427 14.33 7.20 28.35
C GLY A 427 14.11 8.41 27.45
N MET A 428 15.14 9.23 27.25
CA MET A 428 15.11 10.37 26.32
C MET A 428 16.12 10.12 25.20
N ALA A 429 15.66 9.99 23.95
CA ALA A 429 16.52 9.62 22.82
C ALA A 429 17.66 10.64 22.56
N ASN A 430 17.41 11.93 22.81
CA ASN A 430 18.45 12.96 22.73
C ASN A 430 19.54 12.78 23.80
N GLU A 431 19.16 12.46 25.04
CA GLU A 431 20.14 12.18 26.10
C GLU A 431 20.94 10.90 25.80
N HIS A 432 20.30 9.89 25.18
CA HIS A 432 21.00 8.70 24.72
C HIS A 432 22.07 9.05 23.68
N ALA A 433 21.70 9.86 22.69
CA ALA A 433 22.61 10.34 21.65
C ALA A 433 23.80 11.13 22.22
N GLU A 434 23.55 12.02 23.18
CA GLU A 434 24.58 12.81 23.87
C GLU A 434 25.52 11.92 24.70
N ARG A 435 24.96 11.00 25.49
CA ARG A 435 25.73 10.09 26.35
C ARG A 435 26.57 9.08 25.58
N LEU A 436 26.04 8.57 24.46
CA LEU A 436 26.81 7.69 23.56
C LEU A 436 27.99 8.43 22.93
N GLY A 437 27.85 9.73 22.67
CA GLY A 437 28.83 10.51 21.93
C GLY A 437 29.04 9.98 20.50
N ALA A 438 29.83 10.66 19.68
CA ALA A 438 30.05 10.24 18.29
C ALA A 438 30.62 8.81 18.20
N ASP A 439 31.56 8.47 19.08
CA ASP A 439 32.23 7.17 19.10
C ASP A 439 31.26 6.03 19.43
N GLY A 440 30.45 6.14 20.49
CA GLY A 440 29.50 5.10 20.88
C GLY A 440 28.44 4.85 19.80
N ARG A 441 27.99 5.92 19.12
CA ARG A 441 27.04 5.80 18.01
C ARG A 441 27.65 5.07 16.80
N ARG A 442 28.87 5.43 16.40
CA ARG A 442 29.59 4.75 15.31
C ARG A 442 29.85 3.27 15.65
N GLU A 443 30.20 2.99 16.88
CA GLU A 443 30.50 1.62 17.34
C GLU A 443 29.26 0.73 17.36
N ILE A 444 28.07 1.26 17.74
CA ILE A 444 26.81 0.50 17.62
C ILE A 444 26.47 0.21 16.15
N ARG A 445 26.64 1.18 15.24
CA ARG A 445 26.45 0.95 13.80
C ARG A 445 27.41 -0.11 13.27
N ARG A 446 28.68 -0.01 13.64
CA ARG A 446 29.73 -0.98 13.28
C ARG A 446 29.40 -2.36 13.80
N HIS A 447 28.94 -2.49 15.05
CA HIS A 447 28.51 -3.75 15.65
C HIS A 447 27.41 -4.42 14.82
N LEU A 448 26.38 -3.67 14.44
CA LEU A 448 25.29 -4.17 13.59
C LEU A 448 25.78 -4.55 12.18
N HIS A 449 26.70 -3.77 11.61
CA HIS A 449 27.32 -4.06 10.33
C HIS A 449 28.26 -5.27 10.38
N GLU A 450 28.89 -5.56 11.51
CA GLU A 450 29.77 -6.73 11.69
C GLU A 450 28.98 -8.02 12.03
N GLY A 451 27.64 -7.98 11.93
CA GLY A 451 26.77 -9.14 12.16
C GLY A 451 26.26 -9.27 13.59
N GLY A 452 26.60 -8.32 14.46
CA GLY A 452 26.05 -8.19 15.80
C GLY A 452 24.60 -7.72 15.78
N SER A 453 23.96 -7.75 16.95
CA SER A 453 22.56 -7.39 17.09
C SER A 453 22.31 -6.22 18.03
N VAL A 454 21.24 -5.48 17.78
CA VAL A 454 20.84 -4.32 18.61
C VAL A 454 19.34 -4.35 18.89
N LEU A 455 18.95 -4.19 20.16
CA LEU A 455 17.56 -4.11 20.58
C LEU A 455 17.31 -2.76 21.24
N GLY A 456 16.39 -1.96 20.69
CA GLY A 456 15.98 -0.67 21.27
C GLY A 456 14.55 -0.69 21.78
N ILE A 457 14.33 -0.15 22.99
CA ILE A 457 13.01 0.00 23.61
C ILE A 457 12.69 1.48 23.79
N CYS A 458 11.49 1.92 23.41
CA CYS A 458 11.01 3.29 23.56
C CYS A 458 12.02 4.33 23.04
N ALA A 459 12.79 5.00 23.90
CA ALA A 459 13.85 5.92 23.47
C ALA A 459 15.00 5.24 22.72
N GLY A 460 15.37 4.00 23.08
CA GLY A 460 16.28 3.20 22.28
C GLY A 460 15.73 2.90 20.89
N ALA A 461 14.43 2.62 20.78
CA ALA A 461 13.75 2.43 19.49
C ALA A 461 13.73 3.72 18.67
N HIS A 462 13.40 4.85 19.29
CA HIS A 462 13.50 6.18 18.69
C HIS A 462 14.91 6.42 18.16
N TRP A 463 15.92 6.23 18.99
CA TRP A 463 17.32 6.47 18.63
C TRP A 463 17.77 5.60 17.45
N LEU A 464 17.40 4.32 17.41
CA LEU A 464 17.76 3.42 16.29
C LEU A 464 17.07 3.81 14.98
N SER A 465 15.82 4.25 15.05
CA SER A 465 14.93 4.49 13.91
C SER A 465 15.00 5.91 13.33
N CYS A 466 15.16 6.96 14.13
CA CYS A 466 15.04 8.31 13.59
C CYS A 466 16.23 8.69 12.72
N ARG A 467 15.92 9.23 11.53
CA ARG A 467 16.91 9.66 10.55
C ARG A 467 17.01 11.18 10.37
N ASP A 468 16.12 11.94 11.00
CA ASP A 468 16.02 13.40 10.76
C ASP A 468 16.91 14.23 11.72
N LEU A 469 17.68 13.58 12.59
CA LEU A 469 18.49 14.24 13.61
C LEU A 469 19.94 13.72 13.58
N PRO A 470 20.94 14.59 13.37
CA PRO A 470 22.32 14.20 13.08
C PRO A 470 23.02 13.41 14.21
N LEU A 471 22.48 13.48 15.43
CA LEU A 471 23.03 12.78 16.59
C LEU A 471 22.39 11.40 16.82
N TRP A 472 21.46 10.94 15.97
CA TRP A 472 20.72 9.70 16.22
C TRP A 472 21.41 8.49 15.56
N GLY A 473 20.85 7.30 15.76
CA GLY A 473 21.54 6.05 15.45
C GLY A 473 21.63 5.74 13.96
N HIS A 474 20.60 6.09 13.19
CA HIS A 474 20.46 5.75 11.76
C HIS A 474 20.72 4.26 11.48
N ALA A 475 20.41 3.39 12.44
CA ALA A 475 20.81 1.99 12.43
C ALA A 475 19.66 1.03 12.07
N PHE A 476 18.42 1.53 12.06
CA PHE A 476 17.23 0.75 11.75
C PHE A 476 16.45 1.40 10.60
N PRO A 477 15.98 0.64 9.59
CA PRO A 477 15.23 1.17 8.46
C PRO A 477 13.74 1.37 8.80
N ALA A 478 13.43 2.10 9.86
CA ALA A 478 12.07 2.54 10.19
C ALA A 478 12.13 4.02 10.60
N LEU A 479 11.03 4.75 10.46
CA LEU A 479 10.91 6.13 10.91
C LEU A 479 9.82 6.26 11.95
N PRO A 480 9.96 7.18 12.92
CA PRO A 480 8.83 7.63 13.71
C PRO A 480 7.81 8.37 12.83
N HIS A 481 6.57 7.86 12.79
CA HIS A 481 5.44 8.41 12.06
C HIS A 481 4.98 9.78 12.58
N ASP A 482 5.22 10.09 13.86
CA ASP A 482 4.79 11.35 14.48
C ASP A 482 5.70 11.73 15.66
N ASN A 483 6.88 12.25 15.32
CA ASN A 483 7.85 12.77 16.29
C ASN A 483 7.38 14.05 16.99
N ALA A 484 6.56 14.88 16.32
CA ALA A 484 6.09 16.15 16.90
C ALA A 484 5.14 15.88 18.08
N ASN A 485 4.31 14.85 17.96
CA ASN A 485 3.39 14.41 19.00
C ASN A 485 3.88 13.10 19.63
N TRP A 486 5.12 13.11 20.17
CA TRP A 486 5.69 11.95 20.86
C TRP A 486 5.05 11.72 22.24
N ARG A 487 4.51 12.77 22.90
CA ARG A 487 3.90 12.71 24.24
C ARG A 487 2.48 12.10 24.24
N ARG A 488 2.34 10.89 23.73
CA ARG A 488 1.05 10.17 23.55
C ARG A 488 0.38 9.74 24.84
N GLY A 489 1.12 9.74 25.94
CA GLY A 489 0.66 9.30 27.24
C GLY A 489 1.38 8.04 27.71
N VAL A 490 0.93 7.57 28.87
CA VAL A 490 1.48 6.43 29.58
C VAL A 490 0.32 5.56 30.04
N GLY A 491 0.31 4.29 29.65
CA GLY A 491 -0.80 3.40 29.94
C GLY A 491 -0.52 1.98 29.49
N ASP A 492 -1.40 1.05 29.84
CA ASP A 492 -1.30 -0.31 29.34
C ASP A 492 -1.96 -0.40 27.97
N VAL A 493 -1.29 -1.06 27.03
CA VAL A 493 -1.76 -1.27 25.67
C VAL A 493 -1.84 -2.76 25.38
N THR A 494 -2.75 -3.14 24.51
CA THR A 494 -2.78 -4.50 23.96
C THR A 494 -2.10 -4.48 22.60
N VAL A 495 -1.09 -5.33 22.44
CA VAL A 495 -0.44 -5.56 21.15
C VAL A 495 -0.78 -6.94 20.65
N SER A 496 -1.01 -7.08 19.35
CA SER A 496 -1.18 -8.37 18.68
C SER A 496 0.06 -8.71 17.88
N LEU A 497 0.51 -9.95 17.94
CA LEU A 497 1.59 -10.41 17.07
C LEU A 497 1.07 -10.51 15.63
N THR A 498 1.86 -10.04 14.67
CA THR A 498 1.56 -10.31 13.26
C THR A 498 1.80 -11.80 12.98
N GLY A 499 1.21 -12.36 11.91
CA GLY A 499 1.50 -13.76 11.54
C GLY A 499 3.00 -14.01 11.33
N GLU A 500 3.71 -13.01 10.82
CA GLU A 500 5.16 -13.04 10.67
C GLU A 500 5.91 -12.92 12.00
N GLY A 501 5.44 -12.08 12.92
CA GLY A 501 5.97 -12.01 14.29
C GLY A 501 5.78 -13.33 15.06
N GLN A 502 4.61 -13.96 14.93
CA GLN A 502 4.36 -15.30 15.50
C GLN A 502 5.33 -16.33 14.94
N ARG A 503 5.59 -16.30 13.64
CA ARG A 503 6.54 -17.20 12.96
C ARG A 503 7.98 -16.96 13.40
N ILE A 504 8.43 -15.71 13.39
CA ILE A 504 9.80 -15.32 13.76
C ILE A 504 10.11 -15.67 15.22
N LEU A 505 9.16 -15.39 16.12
CA LEU A 505 9.34 -15.57 17.56
C LEU A 505 8.96 -16.97 18.05
N GLY A 506 8.31 -17.77 17.20
CA GLY A 506 7.77 -19.08 17.57
C GLY A 506 6.69 -18.98 18.66
N LEU A 507 5.77 -18.03 18.49
CA LEU A 507 4.69 -17.67 19.44
C LEU A 507 3.30 -17.75 18.77
N ALA A 508 3.05 -18.83 18.02
CA ALA A 508 1.77 -19.03 17.32
C ALA A 508 0.54 -19.02 18.26
N ASP A 509 0.72 -19.48 19.49
CA ASP A 509 -0.36 -19.61 20.49
C ASP A 509 -0.63 -18.31 21.28
N LEU A 510 0.14 -17.24 21.03
CA LEU A 510 0.02 -15.95 21.72
C LEU A 510 -0.44 -14.85 20.74
N PRO A 511 -1.76 -14.71 20.49
CA PRO A 511 -2.27 -13.78 19.49
C PRO A 511 -2.10 -12.31 19.94
N SER A 512 -2.29 -12.03 21.23
CA SER A 512 -2.16 -10.71 21.81
C SER A 512 -1.61 -10.75 23.23
N LEU A 513 -1.02 -9.64 23.67
CA LEU A 513 -0.48 -9.48 25.01
C LEU A 513 -0.57 -8.03 25.47
N ARG A 514 -0.65 -7.84 26.79
CA ARG A 514 -0.68 -6.51 27.41
C ARG A 514 0.74 -6.06 27.74
N LEU A 515 1.08 -4.85 27.30
CA LEU A 515 2.38 -4.22 27.54
C LEU A 515 2.19 -2.83 28.12
N ARG A 516 3.21 -2.32 28.83
CA ARG A 516 3.22 -0.93 29.29
C ARG A 516 3.69 -0.03 28.14
N TYR A 517 2.94 1.00 27.79
CA TYR A 517 3.38 2.03 26.84
C TYR A 517 3.69 3.33 27.60
N ALA A 518 4.73 4.04 27.18
CA ALA A 518 5.11 5.33 27.76
C ALA A 518 5.78 6.22 26.71
N ASN A 519 4.97 6.91 25.90
CA ASN A 519 5.45 7.84 24.86
C ASN A 519 6.45 7.23 23.86
N GLY A 520 6.34 5.92 23.58
CA GLY A 520 7.19 5.24 22.60
C GLY A 520 6.88 5.66 21.15
N PRO A 521 7.81 5.48 20.20
CA PRO A 521 7.59 5.88 18.81
C PRO A 521 6.48 5.07 18.16
N LEU A 522 5.63 5.72 17.35
CA LEU A 522 4.83 4.99 16.35
C LEU A 522 5.71 4.83 15.12
N LEU A 523 6.15 3.61 14.83
CA LEU A 523 7.14 3.38 13.78
C LEU A 523 6.46 2.94 12.48
N VAL A 524 6.92 3.49 11.36
CA VAL A 524 6.59 3.07 10.00
C VAL A 524 7.85 2.60 9.29
N SER A 525 7.72 1.66 8.37
CA SER A 525 8.86 1.19 7.57
C SER A 525 9.50 2.35 6.81
N TRP A 526 10.84 2.42 6.81
CA TRP A 526 11.58 3.33 5.95
C TRP A 526 11.64 2.71 4.56
N VAL A 527 10.68 3.08 3.73
CA VAL A 527 10.82 2.99 2.29
C VAL A 527 11.44 4.33 1.86
N PRO A 528 12.53 4.39 1.08
CA PRO A 528 13.17 5.65 0.68
C PRO A 528 12.20 6.72 0.16
N GLU A 529 11.05 6.34 -0.43
CA GLU A 529 10.02 7.29 -0.86
C GLU A 529 9.17 7.87 0.30
N ALA A 530 9.11 7.21 1.46
CA ALA A 530 8.52 7.77 2.68
C ALA A 530 9.40 8.86 3.30
N TYR A 531 10.73 8.79 3.13
CA TYR A 531 11.71 9.73 3.69
C TYR A 531 11.64 11.11 3.04
N ASN A 532 11.55 11.17 1.71
CA ASN A 532 11.37 12.45 1.01
C ASN A 532 10.03 13.14 1.32
N ASN A 533 9.10 12.44 1.98
CA ASN A 533 7.78 12.94 2.32
C ASN A 533 7.58 13.21 3.83
N TYR A 534 8.60 13.05 4.67
CA TYR A 534 8.50 13.31 6.11
C TYR A 534 9.29 14.57 6.55
N GLN A 535 8.50 15.63 6.78
CA GLN A 535 8.76 16.98 7.29
C GLN A 535 9.39 18.08 6.40
N PRO A 536 8.66 19.21 6.20
CA PRO A 536 9.19 20.43 5.60
C PRO A 536 9.97 21.27 6.64
N GLY A 537 11.20 21.65 6.28
CA GLY A 537 11.83 22.86 6.83
C GLY A 537 12.63 22.70 8.13
N ARG A 538 13.68 21.88 8.11
CA ARG A 538 14.98 22.12 8.77
C ARG A 538 15.86 20.90 8.54
N MET A 539 16.74 20.95 7.56
CA MET A 539 18.05 20.35 7.80
C MET A 539 18.84 21.41 8.59
N PRO A 540 19.25 21.14 9.82
CA PRO A 540 20.36 21.91 10.38
C PRO A 540 21.52 21.74 9.40
N GLU A 541 22.22 22.83 9.10
CA GLU A 541 23.55 22.79 8.51
C GLU A 541 24.48 22.05 9.50
N SER A 542 24.41 20.72 9.58
CA SER A 542 25.36 19.97 10.38
C SER A 542 26.66 19.94 9.60
N THR A 543 27.69 20.52 10.19
CA THR A 543 29.06 20.55 9.67
C THR A 543 29.77 19.20 9.81
N GLU A 544 29.15 18.19 10.45
CA GLU A 544 29.67 16.82 10.43
C GLU A 544 29.34 16.18 9.08
N PRO A 545 30.35 15.76 8.30
CA PRO A 545 30.09 15.05 7.06
C PRO A 545 29.32 13.77 7.37
N MET A 546 28.20 13.57 6.66
CA MET A 546 27.37 12.36 6.71
C MET A 546 28.08 11.14 6.09
N GLU A 547 29.41 11.05 6.21
CA GLU A 547 30.27 9.97 5.71
C GLU A 547 30.14 8.68 6.54
N ASP A 548 29.39 8.71 7.65
CA ASP A 548 29.18 7.57 8.52
C ASP A 548 28.13 6.59 7.95
N VAL A 549 28.63 5.58 7.23
CA VAL A 549 28.03 4.25 7.00
C VAL A 549 26.49 4.25 7.02
N LEU A 550 25.88 4.77 5.96
CA LEU A 550 24.50 4.41 5.66
C LEU A 550 24.49 2.89 5.47
N ILE A 551 23.84 2.16 6.38
CA ILE A 551 23.72 0.71 6.22
C ILE A 551 22.80 0.49 5.01
N PRO A 552 23.29 -0.09 3.91
CA PRO A 552 22.45 -0.36 2.75
C PRO A 552 21.31 -1.26 3.20
N CYS A 553 20.08 -0.81 2.98
CA CYS A 553 18.88 -1.54 3.36
C CYS A 553 18.66 -2.68 2.35
N ALA A 554 19.36 -3.79 2.51
CA ALA A 554 19.16 -4.97 1.66
C ALA A 554 17.82 -5.69 1.92
N SER A 555 17.15 -5.39 3.04
CA SER A 555 15.84 -5.94 3.39
C SER A 555 14.97 -4.88 4.07
N LEU A 556 13.65 -4.96 3.86
CA LEU A 556 12.68 -4.13 4.57
C LEU A 556 12.51 -4.61 6.01
N PRO A 557 12.30 -3.72 6.99
CA PRO A 557 11.94 -4.14 8.33
C PRO A 557 10.60 -4.87 8.28
N THR A 558 10.46 -5.86 9.14
CA THR A 558 9.27 -6.70 9.28
C THR A 558 8.51 -6.30 10.53
N PRO A 559 7.22 -5.94 10.44
CA PRO A 559 6.42 -5.66 11.63
C PRO A 559 6.13 -6.99 12.35
N ILE A 560 6.52 -7.09 13.62
CA ILE A 560 6.35 -8.32 14.42
C ILE A 560 5.19 -8.21 15.43
N ALA A 561 4.80 -6.98 15.79
CA ALA A 561 3.63 -6.73 16.62
C ALA A 561 2.97 -5.40 16.22
N VAL A 562 1.65 -5.33 16.36
CA VAL A 562 0.82 -4.14 16.09
C VAL A 562 0.00 -3.79 17.32
N PHE A 563 -0.26 -2.49 17.54
CA PHE A 563 -1.22 -2.07 18.56
C PHE A 563 -2.63 -2.49 18.12
N SER A 564 -3.34 -3.26 18.94
CA SER A 564 -4.67 -3.78 18.60
C SER A 564 -5.79 -3.15 19.43
N ASP A 565 -5.50 -2.77 20.68
CA ASP A 565 -6.42 -2.03 21.54
C ASP A 565 -5.64 -1.09 22.47
N CYS A 566 -6.07 0.16 22.51
CA CYS A 566 -5.43 1.25 23.22
C CYS A 566 -6.52 2.09 23.90
N GLN A 567 -6.73 1.88 25.20
CA GLN A 567 -7.82 2.53 25.94
C GLN A 567 -7.70 4.08 25.97
N ASP A 568 -6.48 4.59 25.74
CA ASP A 568 -6.10 6.01 25.73
C ASP A 568 -5.94 6.64 24.33
N ASP A 569 -6.45 6.01 23.26
CA ASP A 569 -6.47 6.59 21.90
C ASP A 569 -7.33 7.89 21.77
N ARG A 570 -7.79 8.46 22.89
CA ARG A 570 -8.78 9.54 22.97
C ARG A 570 -8.19 10.94 23.15
N ILE A 571 -6.91 11.15 22.87
CA ILE A 571 -6.40 12.52 22.73
C ILE A 571 -6.91 13.07 21.40
N GLU A 572 -7.95 13.90 21.47
CA GLU A 572 -8.59 14.51 20.31
C GLU A 572 -7.56 15.19 19.39
N GLY A 573 -7.52 14.78 18.12
CA GLY A 573 -6.61 15.31 17.10
C GLY A 573 -5.32 14.51 16.85
N TRP A 574 -5.05 13.44 17.61
CA TRP A 574 -3.86 12.61 17.42
C TRP A 574 -4.16 11.36 16.57
N PRO A 575 -3.21 10.84 15.77
CA PRO A 575 -3.38 9.55 15.11
C PRO A 575 -3.61 8.44 16.14
N SER A 576 -4.61 7.59 15.90
CA SER A 576 -4.85 6.38 16.71
C SER A 576 -3.61 5.49 16.66
N MET A 577 -3.23 4.88 17.78
CA MET A 577 -2.12 3.93 17.80
C MET A 577 -2.51 2.61 17.15
N LYS A 578 -3.81 2.26 17.18
CA LYS A 578 -4.34 1.01 16.63
C LYS A 578 -3.94 0.83 15.16
N GLY A 579 -3.43 -0.36 14.84
CA GLY A 579 -2.96 -0.70 13.50
C GLY A 579 -1.51 -0.31 13.22
N HIS A 580 -0.90 0.58 14.02
CA HIS A 580 0.53 0.83 13.90
C HIS A 580 1.34 -0.31 14.48
N ALA A 581 2.51 -0.56 13.89
CA ALA A 581 3.44 -1.53 14.41
C ALA A 581 4.02 -1.05 15.75
N ALA A 582 3.78 -1.85 16.79
CA ALA A 582 4.35 -1.68 18.11
C ALA A 582 5.80 -2.17 18.16
N ALA A 583 6.18 -3.07 17.25
CA ALA A 583 7.50 -3.68 17.19
C ALA A 583 7.91 -4.00 15.75
N TRP A 584 9.18 -3.80 15.43
CA TRP A 584 9.76 -4.18 14.15
C TRP A 584 11.03 -5.01 14.37
N ALA A 585 11.27 -5.96 13.47
CA ALA A 585 12.50 -6.73 13.36
C ALA A 585 13.15 -6.45 12.00
N TRP A 586 14.47 -6.43 11.94
CA TRP A 586 15.21 -6.22 10.70
C TRP A 586 16.51 -7.01 10.70
N GLN A 587 16.93 -7.48 9.53
CA GLN A 587 18.22 -8.14 9.34
C GLN A 587 19.04 -7.41 8.27
N SER A 588 20.25 -6.99 8.63
CA SER A 588 21.20 -6.37 7.71
C SER A 588 21.73 -7.40 6.70
N PRO A 589 22.26 -6.98 5.54
CA PRO A 589 22.90 -7.87 4.58
C PRO A 589 24.13 -8.60 5.14
N SER A 590 24.84 -7.98 6.08
CA SER A 590 25.90 -8.61 6.86
C SER A 590 25.37 -9.44 8.02
N GLU A 591 24.09 -9.82 7.93
CA GLU A 591 23.44 -10.77 8.79
C GLU A 591 23.15 -10.24 10.23
N GLY A 592 23.57 -9.03 10.57
CA GLY A 592 23.25 -8.37 11.85
C GLY A 592 21.76 -8.18 12.05
N ARG A 593 21.27 -8.26 13.28
CA ARG A 593 19.82 -8.20 13.57
C ARG A 593 19.48 -7.00 14.43
N ALA A 594 18.40 -6.32 14.11
CA ALA A 594 17.90 -5.25 14.94
C ALA A 594 16.43 -5.45 15.29
N VAL A 595 16.06 -5.05 16.51
CA VAL A 595 14.68 -4.98 16.96
C VAL A 595 14.44 -3.59 17.53
N VAL A 596 13.32 -2.98 17.17
CA VAL A 596 12.82 -1.75 17.77
C VAL A 596 11.43 -1.99 18.33
N LEU A 597 11.23 -1.63 19.58
CA LEU A 597 10.00 -1.87 20.31
C LEU A 597 9.52 -0.57 20.97
N SER A 598 8.30 -0.17 20.66
CA SER A 598 7.69 1.03 21.20
C SER A 598 7.22 0.89 22.66
N PRO A 599 6.44 -0.14 23.03
CA PRO A 599 6.09 -0.40 24.42
C PRO A 599 7.23 -1.04 25.21
N HIS A 600 7.04 -1.11 26.52
CA HIS A 600 7.98 -1.56 27.54
C HIS A 600 7.58 -2.95 28.10
N PRO A 601 8.05 -4.06 27.50
CA PRO A 601 7.84 -5.40 28.06
C PRO A 601 8.53 -5.58 29.41
N GLU A 602 9.57 -4.77 29.68
CA GLU A 602 10.33 -4.76 30.93
C GLU A 602 9.59 -4.14 32.11
N TYR A 603 8.55 -3.35 31.88
CA TYR A 603 7.71 -2.82 32.97
C TYR A 603 6.45 -3.64 33.22
N ALA A 604 5.92 -4.34 32.21
CA ALA A 604 4.71 -5.15 32.37
C ALA A 604 4.94 -6.35 33.30
N GLN A 605 6.11 -6.98 33.21
CA GLN A 605 6.54 -8.11 34.05
C GLN A 605 5.54 -9.28 34.13
N THR A 606 4.61 -9.40 33.17
CA THR A 606 3.72 -10.56 33.05
C THR A 606 4.50 -11.73 32.44
N GLU A 607 3.96 -12.95 32.53
CA GLU A 607 4.60 -14.11 31.93
C GLU A 607 4.74 -13.94 30.41
N GLU A 608 3.71 -13.38 29.76
CA GLU A 608 3.67 -13.12 28.33
C GLU A 608 4.65 -12.03 27.91
N SER A 609 4.78 -10.94 28.70
CA SER A 609 5.72 -9.87 28.38
C SER A 609 7.17 -10.34 28.53
N ARG A 610 7.46 -11.16 29.56
CA ARG A 610 8.76 -11.81 29.75
C ARG A 610 9.06 -12.79 28.62
N LEU A 611 8.08 -13.60 28.23
CA LEU A 611 8.23 -14.55 27.14
C LEU A 611 8.52 -13.83 25.82
N LEU A 612 7.75 -12.79 25.48
CA LEU A 612 8.00 -11.95 24.30
C LEU A 612 9.43 -11.41 24.31
N PHE A 613 9.83 -10.76 25.39
CA PHE A 613 11.16 -10.16 25.51
C PHE A 613 12.28 -11.21 25.35
N ARG A 614 12.13 -12.36 25.99
CA ARG A 614 13.09 -13.48 25.88
C ARG A 614 13.15 -14.03 24.45
N ARG A 615 12.03 -14.13 23.74
CA ARG A 615 12.03 -14.53 22.32
C ARG A 615 12.69 -13.50 21.41
N LEU A 616 12.49 -12.21 21.67
CA LEU A 616 13.20 -11.15 20.95
C LEU A 616 14.72 -11.26 21.17
N LEU A 617 15.16 -11.48 22.42
CA LEU A 617 16.58 -11.69 22.71
C LEU A 617 17.14 -12.94 22.02
N LEU A 618 16.44 -14.07 22.09
CA LEU A 618 16.86 -15.30 21.42
C LEU A 618 16.90 -15.15 19.90
N TRP A 619 16.02 -14.32 19.32
CA TRP A 619 16.09 -13.98 17.91
C TRP A 619 17.28 -13.06 17.60
N CYS A 620 17.64 -12.13 18.48
CA CYS A 620 18.83 -11.30 18.32
C CYS A 620 20.13 -12.11 18.48
N VAL A 621 20.14 -13.14 19.32
CA VAL A 621 21.30 -14.02 19.51
C VAL A 621 21.43 -15.00 18.35
N ARG A 622 22.66 -15.17 17.84
CA ARG A 622 22.97 -16.05 16.71
C ARG A 622 23.36 -17.46 17.12
#